data_AF-A0A8W8P5M6-F1
#
_entry.id   AF-A0A8W8P5M6-F1
#
_cell.length_a   1.000
_cell.length_b   1.000
_cell.length_c   1.000
_cell.angle_alpha   90.00
_cell.angle_beta   90.00
_cell.angle_gamma   90.00
#
_symmetry.space_group_name_H-M   'P 1'
#
loop_
_entity.id
_entity.type
_entity.pdbx_description
1 polymer ?
#
loop_
_entity_poly.entity_id
_entity_poly.type
_entity_poly.pdbx_seq_one_letter_code
_entity_poly.pdbx_strand_id
1 'polypeptide(L)'
;MSRGNSEYDLRDENQVKEYLKNVLVEYQFSCFKEKDPTGCHRLGYFHGYVDKDKPDSIDNAKRVFKMNCEENKFGQSCDSLAAIYLNEKKYVFQKEARDDILKYFQNACEYGYYTACKNVGVLMLEKHVLWEDYHDTKKGREYLDLACEKKNVGACYILQRLLSKRAPERALGYAVKGCELDDIKSCQTAYQMYLKGIGIEKDSEKAQFYKERMEYIFRNHIATKPDESVRVTM
;
A
#
# COMPACT_ATOMS: atom_id res chain seq x y z
N MET A 1 -9.49 -27.21 -22.36
CA MET A 1 -9.35 -28.09 -21.18
C MET A 1 -10.03 -27.42 -20.00
N SER A 2 -10.79 -28.20 -19.27
CA SER A 2 -11.99 -27.82 -18.52
C SER A 2 -11.72 -26.96 -17.28
N ARG A 3 -12.51 -25.89 -17.11
CA ARG A 3 -12.67 -25.18 -15.84
C ARG A 3 -13.48 -26.08 -14.90
N GLY A 4 -12.81 -26.73 -13.95
CA GLY A 4 -13.44 -27.49 -12.87
C GLY A 4 -13.63 -26.61 -11.63
N ASN A 5 -14.86 -26.46 -11.17
CA ASN A 5 -15.18 -25.81 -9.90
C ASN A 5 -15.09 -26.85 -8.76
N SER A 6 -14.29 -26.49 -7.75
CA SER A 6 -14.09 -27.03 -6.38
C SER A 6 -13.69 -28.50 -6.17
N GLU A 7 -12.40 -28.75 -5.92
CA GLU A 7 -11.87 -30.01 -5.34
C GLU A 7 -11.85 -29.99 -3.78
N TYR A 8 -12.12 -28.84 -3.15
CA TYR A 8 -12.12 -28.66 -1.69
C TYR A 8 -13.38 -27.94 -1.19
N ASP A 9 -14.00 -28.45 -0.12
CA ASP A 9 -14.98 -27.71 0.69
C ASP A 9 -14.26 -26.83 1.72
N LEU A 10 -14.19 -25.52 1.45
CA LEU A 10 -13.49 -24.56 2.30
C LEU A 10 -14.21 -24.26 3.64
N ARG A 11 -15.34 -24.92 3.91
CA ARG A 11 -16.00 -24.92 5.22
C ARG A 11 -15.55 -26.09 6.09
N ASP A 12 -14.92 -27.10 5.51
CA ASP A 12 -14.35 -28.24 6.22
C ASP A 12 -12.89 -27.94 6.61
N GLU A 13 -12.59 -27.97 7.91
CA GLU A 13 -11.28 -27.62 8.44
C GLU A 13 -10.15 -28.54 7.93
N ASN A 14 -10.44 -29.82 7.72
CA ASN A 14 -9.43 -30.77 7.26
C ASN A 14 -9.09 -30.54 5.79
N GLN A 15 -10.10 -30.27 4.97
CA GLN A 15 -9.90 -29.92 3.56
C GLN A 15 -9.17 -28.59 3.40
N VAL A 16 -9.43 -27.60 4.27
CA VAL A 16 -8.66 -26.34 4.28
C VAL A 16 -7.20 -26.59 4.63
N LYS A 17 -6.91 -27.44 5.64
CA LYS A 17 -5.52 -27.79 6.00
C LYS A 17 -4.79 -28.47 4.85
N GLU A 18 -5.45 -29.38 4.14
CA GLU A 18 -4.89 -30.06 2.97
C GLU A 18 -4.62 -29.08 1.83
N TYR A 19 -5.60 -28.22 1.52
CA TYR A 19 -5.45 -27.16 0.52
C TYR A 19 -4.25 -26.26 0.82
N LEU A 20 -4.11 -25.77 2.07
CA LEU A 20 -3.00 -24.92 2.47
C LEU A 20 -1.64 -25.62 2.37
N LYS A 21 -1.59 -26.94 2.62
CA LYS A 21 -0.38 -27.74 2.43
C LYS A 21 0.02 -27.80 0.95
N ASN A 22 -0.94 -28.00 0.05
CA ASN A 22 -0.68 -28.05 -1.39
C ASN A 22 -0.26 -26.69 -1.95
N VAL A 23 -0.91 -25.60 -1.50
CA VAL A 23 -0.51 -24.22 -1.82
C VAL A 23 0.92 -23.92 -1.36
N LEU A 24 1.30 -24.37 -0.15
CA LEU A 24 2.67 -24.19 0.33
C LEU A 24 3.69 -24.90 -0.58
N VAL A 25 3.41 -26.13 -1.02
CA VAL A 25 4.28 -26.87 -1.95
C VAL A 25 4.40 -26.14 -3.29
N GLU A 26 3.30 -25.62 -3.83
CA GLU A 26 3.31 -24.84 -5.06
C GLU A 26 4.18 -23.59 -4.93
N TYR A 27 4.02 -22.82 -3.84
CA TYR A 27 4.82 -21.61 -3.60
C TYR A 27 6.30 -21.93 -3.40
N GLN A 28 6.64 -23.03 -2.72
CA GLN A 28 8.03 -23.49 -2.58
C GLN A 28 8.63 -23.90 -3.92
N PHE A 29 7.90 -24.64 -4.74
CA PHE A 29 8.35 -25.02 -6.08
C PHE A 29 8.58 -23.78 -6.95
N SER A 30 7.60 -22.88 -7.01
CA SER A 30 7.70 -21.64 -7.80
C SER A 30 8.87 -20.76 -7.35
N CYS A 31 9.07 -20.60 -6.04
CA CYS A 31 10.17 -19.80 -5.53
C CYS A 31 11.56 -20.46 -5.74
N PHE A 32 11.74 -21.71 -5.30
CA PHE A 32 13.08 -22.30 -5.25
C PHE A 32 13.48 -23.05 -6.51
N LYS A 33 12.52 -23.67 -7.20
CA LYS A 33 12.80 -24.43 -8.43
C LYS A 33 12.69 -23.56 -9.68
N GLU A 34 11.61 -22.80 -9.80
CA GLU A 34 11.37 -21.94 -10.98
C GLU A 34 12.06 -20.58 -10.85
N LYS A 35 12.45 -20.19 -9.63
CA LYS A 35 13.05 -18.89 -9.33
C LYS A 35 12.13 -17.72 -9.70
N ASP A 36 10.82 -17.92 -9.64
CA ASP A 36 9.85 -16.85 -9.87
C ASP A 36 9.79 -15.91 -8.66
N PRO A 37 10.10 -14.61 -8.85
CA PRO A 37 10.00 -13.62 -7.78
C PRO A 37 8.58 -13.49 -7.21
N THR A 38 7.54 -13.74 -8.01
CA THR A 38 6.14 -13.71 -7.55
C THR A 38 5.85 -14.90 -6.64
N GLY A 39 6.28 -16.10 -7.04
CA GLY A 39 6.26 -17.30 -6.19
C GLY A 39 6.98 -17.10 -4.85
N CYS A 40 8.17 -16.49 -4.86
CA CYS A 40 8.90 -16.16 -3.63
C CYS A 40 8.15 -15.15 -2.75
N HIS A 41 7.55 -14.11 -3.34
CA HIS A 41 6.75 -13.17 -2.58
C HIS A 41 5.53 -13.86 -1.93
N ARG A 42 4.83 -14.74 -2.66
CA ARG A 42 3.71 -15.53 -2.12
C ARG A 42 4.15 -16.46 -1.00
N LEU A 43 5.29 -17.12 -1.13
CA LEU A 43 5.86 -17.97 -0.07
C LEU A 43 6.17 -17.16 1.20
N GLY A 44 6.84 -16.01 1.05
CA GLY A 44 7.11 -15.10 2.16
C GLY A 44 5.82 -14.63 2.84
N TYR A 45 4.78 -14.30 2.06
CA TYR A 45 3.48 -13.89 2.57
C TYR A 45 2.75 -15.03 3.30
N PHE A 46 2.80 -16.25 2.75
CA PHE A 46 2.24 -17.42 3.39
C PHE A 46 2.84 -17.60 4.79
N HIS A 47 4.16 -17.51 4.90
CA HIS A 47 4.85 -17.56 6.18
C HIS A 47 4.52 -16.39 7.12
N GLY A 48 4.51 -15.16 6.59
CA GLY A 48 4.31 -13.96 7.39
C GLY A 48 2.88 -13.78 7.91
N TYR A 49 1.88 -14.38 7.26
CA TYR A 49 0.47 -14.09 7.52
C TYR A 49 -0.44 -15.31 7.64
N VAL A 50 -0.21 -16.37 6.85
CA VAL A 50 -1.10 -17.54 6.81
C VAL A 50 -0.73 -18.53 7.92
N ASP A 51 0.55 -18.86 8.07
CA ASP A 51 1.01 -19.77 9.11
C ASP A 51 1.98 -19.14 10.11
N LYS A 52 1.84 -17.82 10.29
CA LYS A 52 2.62 -16.98 11.20
C LYS A 52 2.77 -17.49 12.64
N ASP A 53 1.79 -18.27 13.11
CA ASP A 53 1.76 -18.80 14.48
C ASP A 53 2.56 -20.10 14.63
N LYS A 54 3.06 -20.68 13.52
CA LYS A 54 3.96 -21.83 13.57
C LYS A 54 5.36 -21.41 13.98
N PRO A 55 6.13 -22.33 14.62
CA PRO A 55 7.55 -22.10 14.90
C PRO A 55 8.30 -21.67 13.65
N ASP A 56 9.21 -20.69 13.82
CA ASP A 56 10.10 -20.15 12.78
C ASP A 56 9.41 -19.51 11.57
N SER A 57 8.07 -19.41 11.52
CA SER A 57 7.39 -18.95 10.31
C SER A 57 7.73 -17.50 9.97
N ILE A 58 7.73 -16.61 10.97
CA ILE A 58 8.15 -15.22 10.77
C ILE A 58 9.62 -15.13 10.31
N ASP A 59 10.51 -15.99 10.81
CA ASP A 59 11.91 -16.02 10.37
C ASP A 59 12.05 -16.58 8.94
N ASN A 60 11.23 -17.56 8.55
CA ASN A 60 11.12 -18.02 7.17
C ASN A 60 10.63 -16.91 6.23
N ALA A 61 9.60 -16.17 6.64
CA ALA A 61 9.10 -15.02 5.90
C ALA A 61 10.20 -13.98 5.67
N LYS A 62 10.92 -13.59 6.74
CA LYS A 62 12.05 -12.64 6.67
C LYS A 62 13.14 -13.14 5.71
N ARG A 63 13.53 -14.41 5.79
CA ARG A 63 14.55 -15.00 4.89
C ARG A 63 14.12 -14.95 3.42
N VAL A 64 12.90 -15.40 3.12
CA VAL A 64 12.39 -15.43 1.74
C VAL A 64 12.21 -14.01 1.19
N PHE A 65 11.67 -13.08 1.98
CA PHE A 65 11.54 -11.69 1.56
C PHE A 65 12.88 -11.00 1.34
N LYS A 66 13.87 -11.23 2.22
CA LYS A 66 15.22 -10.68 2.08
C LYS A 66 15.90 -11.17 0.81
N MET A 67 15.90 -12.48 0.57
CA MET A 67 16.43 -13.07 -0.65
C MET A 67 15.76 -12.47 -1.90
N ASN A 68 14.42 -12.43 -1.94
CA ASN A 68 13.69 -11.91 -3.10
C ASN A 68 13.88 -10.39 -3.30
N CYS A 69 14.04 -9.64 -2.21
CA CYS A 69 14.35 -8.22 -2.26
C CYS A 69 15.76 -7.96 -2.80
N GLU A 70 16.77 -8.65 -2.26
CA GLU A 70 18.18 -8.37 -2.56
C GLU A 70 18.63 -8.98 -3.90
N GLU A 71 18.15 -10.18 -4.24
CA GLU A 71 18.57 -10.89 -5.45
C GLU A 71 17.70 -10.57 -6.67
N ASN A 72 16.37 -10.58 -6.49
CA ASN A 72 15.42 -10.37 -7.60
C ASN A 72 14.93 -8.92 -7.71
N LYS A 73 15.35 -8.03 -6.79
CA LYS A 73 14.89 -6.63 -6.74
C LYS A 73 13.36 -6.53 -6.73
N PHE A 74 12.70 -7.45 -6.02
CA PHE A 74 11.24 -7.50 -5.99
C PHE A 74 10.69 -6.53 -4.93
N GLY A 75 10.25 -5.34 -5.36
CA GLY A 75 9.92 -4.24 -4.45
C GLY A 75 8.87 -4.56 -3.38
N GLN A 76 7.86 -5.39 -3.68
CA GLN A 76 6.86 -5.81 -2.69
C GLN A 76 7.45 -6.66 -1.56
N SER A 77 8.49 -7.46 -1.85
CA SER A 77 9.20 -8.23 -0.83
C SER A 77 10.07 -7.33 0.04
N CYS A 78 10.71 -6.31 -0.53
CA CYS A 78 11.44 -5.31 0.25
C CYS A 78 10.49 -4.56 1.23
N ASP A 79 9.33 -4.12 0.76
CA ASP A 79 8.32 -3.46 1.60
C ASP A 79 7.78 -4.37 2.70
N SER A 80 7.50 -5.64 2.37
CA SER A 80 7.02 -6.63 3.34
C SER A 80 8.07 -6.92 4.43
N LEU A 81 9.35 -7.01 4.06
CA LEU A 81 10.44 -7.19 5.01
C LEU A 81 10.55 -5.99 5.96
N ALA A 82 10.54 -4.77 5.41
CA ALA A 82 10.56 -3.54 6.21
C ALA A 82 9.35 -3.45 7.14
N ALA A 83 8.16 -3.85 6.69
CA ALA A 83 6.95 -3.87 7.50
C ALA A 83 7.01 -4.89 8.65
N ILE A 84 7.60 -6.06 8.44
CA ILE A 84 7.83 -7.04 9.53
C ILE A 84 8.77 -6.42 10.57
N TYR A 85 9.91 -5.87 10.15
CA TYR A 85 10.86 -5.23 11.05
C TYR A 85 10.27 -4.05 11.82
N LEU A 86 9.42 -3.24 11.18
CA LEU A 86 8.72 -2.13 11.82
C LEU A 86 7.74 -2.58 12.92
N ASN A 87 7.14 -3.76 12.78
CA ASN A 87 6.19 -4.31 13.76
C ASN A 87 6.88 -5.04 14.92
N GLU A 88 8.15 -5.42 14.77
CA GLU A 88 8.93 -6.04 15.84
C GLU A 88 9.42 -4.99 16.84
N LYS A 89 8.66 -4.77 17.93
CA LYS A 89 8.97 -3.72 18.94
C LYS A 89 10.43 -3.71 19.38
N LYS A 90 11.02 -4.87 19.69
CA LYS A 90 12.42 -4.98 20.14
C LYS A 90 13.43 -4.58 19.05
N TYR A 91 13.07 -4.79 17.79
CA TYR A 91 13.90 -4.47 16.65
C TYR A 91 13.98 -2.96 16.45
N VAL A 92 12.83 -2.26 16.45
CA VAL A 92 12.77 -0.81 16.20
C VAL A 92 13.54 0.06 17.21
N PHE A 93 13.84 -0.44 18.43
CA PHE A 93 14.67 0.30 19.39
C PHE A 93 16.16 0.34 19.03
N GLN A 94 16.63 -0.55 18.17
CA GLN A 94 18.02 -0.55 17.68
C GLN A 94 18.16 0.41 16.50
N LYS A 95 19.29 1.13 16.43
CA LYS A 95 19.50 2.11 15.35
C LYS A 95 19.71 1.42 14.01
N GLU A 96 20.51 0.37 14.02
CA GLU A 96 20.83 -0.46 12.87
C GLU A 96 19.56 -1.06 12.24
N ALA A 97 18.62 -1.46 13.08
CA ALA A 97 17.30 -1.93 12.65
C ALA A 97 16.48 -0.86 11.94
N ARG A 98 16.54 0.40 12.40
CA ARG A 98 15.86 1.52 11.75
C ARG A 98 16.53 1.90 10.43
N ASP A 99 17.85 1.81 10.36
CA ASP A 99 18.62 1.95 9.12
C ASP A 99 18.18 0.90 8.10
N ASP A 100 18.07 -0.37 8.51
CA ASP A 100 17.57 -1.45 7.66
C ASP A 100 16.12 -1.22 7.20
N ILE A 101 15.21 -0.82 8.09
CA ILE A 101 13.81 -0.52 7.74
C ILE A 101 13.75 0.55 6.64
N LEU A 102 14.47 1.65 6.82
CA LEU A 102 14.50 2.73 5.83
C LEU A 102 15.12 2.27 4.52
N LYS A 103 16.24 1.55 4.57
CA LYS A 103 16.89 0.98 3.40
C LYS A 103 15.94 0.08 2.61
N TYR A 104 15.23 -0.84 3.25
CA TYR A 104 14.33 -1.75 2.55
C TYR A 104 13.10 -1.04 1.98
N PHE A 105 12.53 -0.05 2.66
CA PHE A 105 11.48 0.77 2.05
C PHE A 105 12.00 1.63 0.87
N GLN A 106 13.22 2.15 0.95
CA GLN A 106 13.86 2.88 -0.15
C GLN A 106 14.10 1.96 -1.36
N ASN A 107 14.66 0.77 -1.14
CA ASN A 107 14.82 -0.23 -2.20
C ASN A 107 13.46 -0.61 -2.82
N ALA A 108 12.43 -0.83 -2.00
CA ALA A 108 11.08 -1.11 -2.49
C ALA A 108 10.56 0.00 -3.43
N CYS A 109 10.77 1.26 -3.03
CA CYS A 109 10.41 2.44 -3.82
C CYS A 109 11.19 2.48 -5.15
N GLU A 110 12.51 2.28 -5.10
CA GLU A 110 13.38 2.23 -6.28
C GLU A 110 13.02 1.09 -7.24
N TYR A 111 12.56 -0.04 -6.69
CA TYR A 111 12.13 -1.21 -7.46
C TYR A 111 10.66 -1.14 -7.91
N GLY A 112 10.07 0.06 -7.89
CA GLY A 112 8.76 0.33 -8.49
C GLY A 112 7.56 0.03 -7.59
N TYR A 113 7.76 -0.35 -6.32
CA TYR A 113 6.68 -0.46 -5.36
C TYR A 113 6.43 0.88 -4.65
N TYR A 114 5.74 1.79 -5.35
CA TYR A 114 5.60 3.19 -4.93
C TYR A 114 4.79 3.42 -3.64
N THR A 115 4.09 2.41 -3.14
CA THR A 115 3.54 2.43 -1.77
C THR A 115 4.65 2.56 -0.72
N ALA A 116 5.82 1.98 -0.97
CA ALA A 116 6.97 2.12 -0.08
C ALA A 116 7.56 3.52 -0.11
N CYS A 117 7.54 4.23 -1.25
CA CYS A 117 7.92 5.65 -1.30
C CYS A 117 7.07 6.48 -0.32
N LYS A 118 5.75 6.22 -0.27
CA LYS A 118 4.87 6.83 0.73
C LYS A 118 5.30 6.48 2.15
N ASN A 119 5.65 5.20 2.41
CA ASN A 119 6.08 4.75 3.74
C ASN A 119 7.38 5.46 4.18
N VAL A 120 8.41 5.53 3.32
CA VAL A 120 9.64 6.31 3.58
C VAL A 120 9.30 7.77 3.84
N GLY A 121 8.47 8.37 2.98
CA GLY A 121 8.09 9.77 3.09
C GLY A 121 7.41 10.09 4.43
N VAL A 122 6.52 9.23 4.91
CA VAL A 122 5.88 9.38 6.22
C VAL A 122 6.89 9.21 7.35
N LEU A 123 7.76 8.19 7.30
CA LEU A 123 8.78 7.99 8.33
C LEU A 123 9.73 9.18 8.46
N MET A 124 10.15 9.78 7.34
CA MET A 124 11.01 10.98 7.35
C MET A 124 10.30 12.27 7.82
N LEU A 125 8.96 12.27 7.85
CA LEU A 125 8.17 13.37 8.39
C LEU A 125 7.77 13.17 9.85
N GLU A 126 7.92 11.95 10.36
CA GLU A 126 7.63 11.61 11.75
C GLU A 126 8.56 12.37 12.69
N LYS A 127 8.01 12.86 13.81
CA LYS A 127 8.76 13.58 14.86
C LYS A 127 8.84 12.78 16.16
N HIS A 128 8.48 11.51 16.10
CA HIS A 128 8.62 10.57 17.19
C HIS A 128 10.10 10.36 17.54
N VAL A 129 10.42 10.22 18.83
CA VAL A 129 11.79 10.08 19.36
C VAL A 129 12.60 8.96 18.69
N LEU A 130 11.93 7.86 18.29
CA LEU A 130 12.58 6.74 17.59
C LEU A 130 13.07 7.10 16.19
N TRP A 131 12.45 8.09 15.54
CA TRP A 131 12.71 8.45 14.14
C TRP A 131 13.37 9.82 13.99
N GLU A 132 13.75 10.47 15.10
CA GLU A 132 14.29 11.84 15.10
C GLU A 132 15.55 11.98 14.25
N ASP A 133 16.48 11.02 14.35
CA ASP A 133 17.71 10.94 13.54
C ASP A 133 17.44 10.88 12.02
N TYR A 134 16.23 10.48 11.62
CA TYR A 134 15.83 10.28 10.22
C TYR A 134 14.87 11.37 9.73
N HIS A 135 14.55 12.35 10.58
CA HIS A 135 13.63 13.42 10.24
C HIS A 135 14.24 14.34 9.17
N ASP A 136 13.73 14.23 7.95
CA ASP A 136 14.10 15.10 6.83
C ASP A 136 12.83 15.52 6.09
N THR A 137 12.33 16.71 6.42
CA THR A 137 11.09 17.20 5.82
C THR A 137 11.21 17.43 4.32
N LYS A 138 12.40 17.72 3.80
CA LYS A 138 12.60 17.95 2.36
C LYS A 138 12.51 16.61 1.62
N LYS A 139 13.35 15.64 2.01
CA LYS A 139 13.34 14.30 1.40
C LYS A 139 12.02 13.58 1.60
N GLY A 140 11.42 13.69 2.79
CA GLY A 140 10.12 13.08 3.08
C GLY A 140 9.02 13.55 2.12
N ARG A 141 9.02 14.85 1.77
CA ARG A 141 8.11 15.38 0.75
C ARG A 141 8.46 14.91 -0.66
N GLU A 142 9.73 14.84 -1.02
CA GLU A 142 10.17 14.33 -2.33
C GLU A 142 9.71 12.88 -2.56
N TYR A 143 9.80 12.02 -1.53
CA TYR A 143 9.30 10.65 -1.59
C TYR A 143 7.77 10.57 -1.72
N LEU A 144 7.04 11.42 -0.99
CA LEU A 144 5.59 11.50 -1.13
C LEU A 144 5.18 12.05 -2.50
N ASP A 145 5.93 13.01 -3.04
CA ASP A 145 5.68 13.60 -4.36
C ASP A 145 5.82 12.53 -5.43
N LEU A 146 6.93 11.78 -5.40
CA LEU A 146 7.15 10.63 -6.28
C LEU A 146 6.02 9.59 -6.14
N ALA A 147 5.63 9.23 -4.92
CA ALA A 147 4.54 8.28 -4.71
C ALA A 147 3.23 8.78 -5.34
N CYS A 148 2.90 10.07 -5.14
CA CYS A 148 1.70 10.68 -5.70
C CYS A 148 1.73 10.71 -7.24
N GLU A 149 2.85 11.08 -7.84
CA GLU A 149 3.05 11.04 -9.31
C GLU A 149 2.90 9.63 -9.86
N LYS A 150 3.25 8.62 -9.07
CA LYS A 150 3.06 7.20 -9.38
C LYS A 150 1.71 6.66 -8.91
N LYS A 151 0.70 7.53 -8.86
CA LYS A 151 -0.70 7.22 -8.60
C LYS A 151 -0.99 6.65 -7.21
N ASN A 152 -0.13 6.92 -6.23
CA ASN A 152 -0.44 6.60 -4.84
C ASN A 152 -1.35 7.68 -4.23
N VAL A 153 -2.66 7.39 -4.19
CA VAL A 153 -3.70 8.28 -3.63
C VAL A 153 -3.37 8.73 -2.20
N GLY A 154 -2.90 7.81 -1.37
CA GLY A 154 -2.56 8.11 0.03
C GLY A 154 -1.46 9.16 0.15
N ALA A 155 -0.44 9.12 -0.71
CA ALA A 155 0.62 10.12 -0.74
C ALA A 155 0.12 11.49 -1.19
N CYS A 156 -0.71 11.54 -2.25
CA CYS A 156 -1.34 12.79 -2.70
C CYS A 156 -2.15 13.43 -1.57
N TYR A 157 -2.95 12.63 -0.85
CA TYR A 157 -3.74 13.10 0.27
C TYR A 157 -2.89 13.63 1.43
N ILE A 158 -1.78 12.97 1.75
CA ILE A 158 -0.85 13.45 2.79
C ILE A 158 -0.26 14.82 2.39
N LEU A 159 0.23 14.96 1.16
CA LEU A 159 0.80 16.21 0.66
C LEU A 159 -0.22 17.35 0.62
N GLN A 160 -1.44 17.06 0.14
CA GLN A 160 -2.57 17.97 0.19
C GLN A 160 -2.76 18.51 1.61
N ARG A 161 -2.83 17.63 2.63
CA ARG A 161 -3.04 18.03 4.03
C ARG A 161 -1.87 18.82 4.60
N LEU A 162 -0.63 18.44 4.31
CA LEU A 162 0.56 19.14 4.75
C LEU A 162 0.61 20.59 4.22
N LEU A 163 0.08 20.82 3.01
CA LEU A 163 0.14 22.11 2.33
C LEU A 163 -1.13 22.94 2.50
N SER A 164 -2.26 22.36 2.90
CA SER A 164 -3.58 23.00 2.92
C SER A 164 -3.63 24.38 3.59
N LYS A 165 -2.83 24.61 4.64
CA LYS A 165 -2.74 25.91 5.33
C LYS A 165 -1.62 26.83 4.83
N ARG A 166 -0.52 26.25 4.32
CA ARG A 166 0.73 26.97 4.03
C ARG A 166 0.88 27.35 2.56
N ALA A 167 0.36 26.53 1.67
CA ALA A 167 0.43 26.64 0.23
C ALA A 167 -0.85 26.01 -0.37
N PRO A 168 -2.03 26.61 -0.12
CA PRO A 168 -3.31 26.08 -0.58
C PRO A 168 -3.36 25.87 -2.09
N GLU A 169 -2.73 26.73 -2.90
CA GLU A 169 -2.60 26.56 -4.35
C GLU A 169 -1.88 25.25 -4.73
N ARG A 170 -0.81 24.89 -4.00
CA ARG A 170 -0.14 23.60 -4.18
C ARG A 170 -0.98 22.44 -3.66
N ALA A 171 -1.67 22.62 -2.53
CA ALA A 171 -2.56 21.62 -1.97
C ALA A 171 -3.69 21.25 -2.95
N LEU A 172 -4.23 22.24 -3.66
CA LEU A 172 -5.21 22.03 -4.73
C LEU A 172 -4.66 21.11 -5.82
N GLY A 173 -3.41 21.31 -6.26
CA GLY A 173 -2.77 20.42 -7.24
C GLY A 173 -2.78 18.94 -6.83
N TYR A 174 -2.51 18.65 -5.56
CA TYR A 174 -2.60 17.26 -5.05
C TYR A 174 -4.05 16.77 -4.87
N ALA A 175 -4.98 17.66 -4.52
CA ALA A 175 -6.41 17.33 -4.46
C ALA A 175 -6.95 16.97 -5.85
N VAL A 176 -6.52 17.69 -6.89
CA VAL A 176 -6.86 17.37 -8.28
C VAL A 176 -6.29 16.01 -8.68
N LYS A 177 -4.98 15.77 -8.46
CA LYS A 177 -4.35 14.46 -8.71
C LYS A 177 -5.05 13.31 -7.99
N GLY A 178 -5.41 13.49 -6.72
CA GLY A 178 -6.17 12.48 -5.96
C GLY A 178 -7.56 12.23 -6.56
N CYS A 179 -8.24 13.29 -7.02
CA CYS A 179 -9.53 13.17 -7.67
C CYS A 179 -9.47 12.49 -9.04
N GLU A 180 -8.39 12.68 -9.81
CA GLU A 180 -8.13 11.94 -11.06
C GLU A 180 -7.96 10.43 -10.82
N LEU A 181 -7.61 10.03 -9.60
CA LEU A 181 -7.49 8.65 -9.15
C LEU A 181 -8.75 8.14 -8.43
N ASP A 182 -9.88 8.81 -8.67
CA ASP A 182 -11.21 8.51 -8.12
C ASP A 182 -11.30 8.56 -6.58
N ASP A 183 -10.38 9.27 -5.91
CA ASP A 183 -10.52 9.54 -4.48
C ASP A 183 -11.55 10.65 -4.22
N ILE A 184 -12.71 10.24 -3.70
CA ILE A 184 -13.84 11.13 -3.42
C ILE A 184 -13.45 12.25 -2.45
N LYS A 185 -12.58 11.98 -1.45
CA LYS A 185 -12.18 12.99 -0.46
C LYS A 185 -11.32 14.09 -1.08
N SER A 186 -10.43 13.72 -2.00
CA SER A 186 -9.65 14.64 -2.81
C SER A 186 -10.54 15.43 -3.78
N CYS A 187 -11.51 14.81 -4.45
CA CYS A 187 -12.50 15.54 -5.26
C CYS A 187 -13.30 16.55 -4.43
N GLN A 188 -13.74 16.16 -3.24
CA GLN A 188 -14.46 17.04 -2.32
C GLN A 188 -13.61 18.23 -1.90
N THR A 189 -12.31 18.01 -1.69
CA THR A 189 -11.37 19.10 -1.38
C THR A 189 -11.27 20.06 -2.56
N ALA A 190 -11.02 19.56 -3.78
CA ALA A 190 -10.94 20.39 -4.97
C ALA A 190 -12.22 21.21 -5.18
N TYR A 191 -13.39 20.58 -5.05
CA TYR A 191 -14.71 21.25 -5.08
C TYR A 191 -14.78 22.42 -4.08
N GLN A 192 -14.45 22.17 -2.81
CA GLN A 192 -14.51 23.20 -1.77
C GLN A 192 -13.53 24.36 -2.03
N MET A 193 -12.34 24.06 -2.56
CA MET A 193 -11.34 25.08 -2.86
C MET A 193 -11.80 25.98 -4.01
N TYR A 194 -12.34 25.43 -5.09
CA TYR A 194 -12.88 26.21 -6.21
C TYR A 194 -14.15 26.98 -5.83
N LEU A 195 -15.05 26.38 -5.05
CA LEU A 195 -16.29 27.04 -4.59
C LEU A 195 -16.00 28.25 -3.69
N LYS A 196 -15.04 28.10 -2.77
CA LYS A 196 -14.75 29.12 -1.74
C LYS A 196 -13.61 30.06 -2.13
N GLY A 197 -12.80 29.72 -3.13
CA GLY A 197 -11.60 30.49 -3.50
C GLY A 197 -10.48 30.34 -2.46
N ILE A 198 -10.21 29.10 -1.99
CA ILE A 198 -9.17 28.86 -0.99
C ILE A 198 -7.83 28.76 -1.70
N GLY A 199 -7.00 29.81 -1.58
CA GLY A 199 -5.68 29.86 -2.22
C GLY A 199 -5.69 30.15 -3.72
N ILE A 200 -6.88 30.38 -4.28
CA ILE A 200 -7.14 30.63 -5.69
C ILE A 200 -8.36 31.55 -5.80
N GLU A 201 -8.60 32.11 -6.98
CA GLU A 201 -9.87 32.77 -7.27
C GLU A 201 -11.03 31.75 -7.28
N LYS A 202 -12.23 32.21 -6.91
CA LYS A 202 -13.43 31.38 -6.99
C LYS A 202 -13.71 31.01 -8.45
N ASP A 203 -14.03 29.74 -8.68
CA ASP A 203 -14.33 29.21 -10.01
C ASP A 203 -15.54 28.27 -9.89
N SER A 204 -16.72 28.80 -10.23
CA SER A 204 -17.97 28.06 -10.07
C SER A 204 -18.10 26.92 -11.08
N GLU A 205 -17.51 27.06 -12.27
CA GLU A 205 -17.52 26.02 -13.30
C GLU A 205 -16.68 24.82 -12.88
N LYS A 206 -15.46 25.05 -12.39
CA LYS A 206 -14.63 23.97 -11.84
C LYS A 206 -15.25 23.35 -10.60
N ALA A 207 -15.83 24.14 -9.71
CA ALA A 207 -16.55 23.60 -8.57
C ALA A 207 -17.66 22.63 -9.03
N GLN A 208 -18.49 23.04 -9.99
CA GLN A 208 -19.53 22.19 -10.54
C GLN A 208 -18.97 20.93 -11.20
N PHE A 209 -17.86 21.03 -11.96
CA PHE A 209 -17.16 19.88 -12.52
C PHE A 209 -16.76 18.85 -11.45
N TYR A 210 -16.12 19.28 -10.35
CA TYR A 210 -15.71 18.35 -9.28
C TYR A 210 -16.91 17.77 -8.52
N LYS A 211 -18.02 18.51 -8.42
CA LYS A 211 -19.28 18.00 -7.88
C LYS A 211 -19.82 16.85 -8.74
N GLU A 212 -19.93 17.06 -10.04
CA GLU A 212 -20.40 16.04 -11.00
C GLU A 212 -19.46 14.83 -11.04
N ARG A 213 -18.14 15.05 -10.95
CA ARG A 213 -17.15 13.98 -10.88
C ARG A 213 -17.33 13.10 -9.64
N MET A 214 -17.60 13.69 -8.46
CA MET A 214 -17.92 12.91 -7.27
C MET A 214 -19.18 12.06 -7.44
N GLU A 215 -20.24 12.61 -8.04
CA GLU A 215 -21.47 11.87 -8.31
C GLU A 215 -21.22 10.70 -9.29
N TYR A 216 -20.40 10.91 -10.31
CA TYR A 216 -19.98 9.85 -11.23
C TYR A 216 -19.23 8.73 -10.53
N ILE A 217 -18.23 9.05 -9.71
CA ILE A 217 -17.46 8.07 -8.92
C ILE A 217 -18.40 7.29 -8.01
N PHE A 218 -19.31 7.97 -7.32
CA PHE A 218 -20.25 7.34 -6.38
C PHE A 218 -21.21 6.38 -7.09
N ARG A 219 -21.78 6.78 -8.23
CA ARG A 219 -22.64 5.92 -9.06
C ARG A 219 -21.90 4.67 -9.54
N ASN A 220 -20.67 4.83 -10.02
CA ASN A 220 -19.88 3.71 -10.50
C ASN A 220 -19.48 2.76 -9.37
N HIS A 221 -19.12 3.27 -8.19
CA HIS A 221 -18.85 2.42 -7.05
C HIS A 221 -20.08 1.62 -6.61
N ILE A 222 -21.27 2.23 -6.59
CA ILE A 222 -22.53 1.52 -6.31
C ILE A 222 -22.83 0.47 -7.38
N ALA A 223 -22.70 0.82 -8.66
CA ALA A 223 -22.96 -0.10 -9.78
C ALA A 223 -22.00 -1.31 -9.80
N THR A 224 -20.79 -1.16 -9.24
CA THR A 224 -19.81 -2.25 -9.11
C THR A 224 -19.96 -3.07 -7.83
N LYS A 225 -20.79 -2.66 -6.86
CA LYS A 225 -21.09 -3.52 -5.72
C LYS A 225 -22.05 -4.62 -6.20
N PRO A 226 -21.70 -5.91 -6.04
CA PRO A 226 -22.67 -6.96 -6.26
C PRO A 226 -23.85 -6.71 -5.33
N ASP A 227 -25.06 -6.87 -5.86
CA ASP A 227 -26.30 -6.71 -5.10
C ASP A 227 -26.31 -7.68 -3.90
N GLU A 228 -26.03 -7.15 -2.71
CA GLU A 228 -26.08 -7.92 -1.47
C GLU A 228 -27.52 -8.35 -1.09
N SER A 229 -28.54 -7.91 -1.85
CA SER A 229 -29.92 -8.40 -1.69
C SER A 229 -30.15 -9.77 -2.34
N VAL A 230 -29.18 -10.32 -3.09
CA VAL A 230 -29.19 -11.70 -3.58
C VAL A 230 -28.17 -12.55 -2.82
N ARG A 231 -28.30 -12.61 -1.50
CA ARG A 231 -27.75 -13.71 -0.70
C ARG A 231 -28.89 -14.40 0.05
N VAL A 232 -29.34 -15.48 -0.59
CA VAL A 232 -29.85 -16.74 -0.02
C VAL A 232 -30.31 -16.61 1.44
N THR A 233 -31.63 -16.56 1.61
CA THR A 233 -32.30 -17.09 2.79
C THR A 233 -31.69 -18.45 3.15
N MET A 234 -30.87 -18.47 4.21
CA MET A 234 -30.57 -19.68 4.98
C MET A 234 -31.78 -20.03 5.85
#